data_AF-A0A1X1Q5U0-F1
#
_entry.id   AF-A0A1X1Q5U0-F1
#
_cell.length_a   1.000
_cell.length_b   1.000
_cell.length_c   1.000
_cell.angle_alpha   90.00
_cell.angle_beta   90.00
_cell.angle_gamma   90.00
#
_symmetry.space_group_name_H-M   'P 1'
#
loop_
_entity.id
_entity.type
_entity.pdbx_description
1 polymer ?
#
loop_
_entity_poly.entity_id
_entity_poly.type
_entity_poly.pdbx_seq_one_letter_code
_entity_poly.pdbx_strand_id
1 'polypeptide(L)'
;MPEIDMTRITDNLMSVYNYAFIDAMPYGFYKPNDAMYVGVKLVDKMYHCPKCKGEFTVKYRNDNDGITYFSKSRIAAQKQVYEDLSLDFPANWELMEKPFTYHIVGVCSECAKKDIMESQEEGQHIYNLCHQLHLLDELMAAKAKKYMTDSLQKWLDGITESSYLMQFDLSTRESLRDLICAVILQDTKAVEDALQEYRDAVQPIIYEAKQLLEKQTPAWKANVAHSCSLPDSMSDEEYHEYTVAFPDESSEGQDFYMEKSIEKERVSMFLTQHRLTSLEEVLMDAGFHEEWIDMVVDKGTSLKK
;
A
#
# COMPACT_ATOMS: atom_id res chain seq x y z
N MET A 1 -29.41 -4.71 -14.75
CA MET A 1 -29.10 -4.78 -13.31
C MET A 1 -28.06 -3.71 -13.05
N PRO A 2 -28.23 -2.83 -12.04
CA PRO A 2 -27.15 -1.93 -11.68
C PRO A 2 -25.98 -2.78 -11.20
N GLU A 3 -24.80 -2.58 -11.79
CA GLU A 3 -23.55 -3.13 -11.30
C GLU A 3 -23.39 -2.70 -9.85
N ILE A 4 -23.48 -3.66 -8.93
CA ILE A 4 -22.96 -3.46 -7.59
C ILE A 4 -21.45 -3.46 -7.79
N ASP A 5 -20.85 -2.28 -7.80
CA ASP A 5 -19.42 -2.14 -7.56
C ASP A 5 -19.18 -2.62 -6.12
N MET A 6 -19.04 -3.94 -5.95
CA MET A 6 -18.61 -4.54 -4.69
C MET A 6 -17.13 -4.23 -4.56
N THR A 7 -16.84 -3.02 -4.08
CA THR A 7 -15.48 -2.65 -3.70
C THR A 7 -14.96 -3.72 -2.74
N ARG A 8 -13.81 -4.32 -3.06
CA ARG A 8 -13.25 -5.45 -2.29
C ARG A 8 -13.14 -5.04 -0.83
N ILE A 9 -13.40 -5.98 0.08
CA ILE A 9 -13.29 -5.76 1.53
C ILE A 9 -11.88 -5.29 1.87
N THR A 10 -10.87 -5.89 1.24
CA THR A 10 -9.45 -5.53 1.42
C THR A 10 -9.12 -4.14 0.88
N ASP A 11 -9.66 -3.74 -0.28
CA ASP A 11 -9.51 -2.38 -0.81
C ASP A 11 -10.12 -1.33 0.14
N ASN A 12 -11.30 -1.63 0.70
CA ASN A 12 -11.94 -0.77 1.69
C ASN A 12 -11.11 -0.67 2.98
N LEU A 13 -10.56 -1.77 3.47
CA LEU A 13 -9.67 -1.79 4.64
C LEU A 13 -8.41 -0.96 4.40
N MET A 14 -7.80 -1.07 3.22
CA MET A 14 -6.65 -0.25 2.81
C MET A 14 -7.05 1.23 2.75
N SER A 15 -8.19 1.58 2.16
CA SER A 15 -8.64 2.97 2.08
C SER A 15 -8.86 3.59 3.47
N VAL A 16 -9.45 2.84 4.40
CA VAL A 16 -9.69 3.34 5.77
C VAL A 16 -8.40 3.37 6.58
N TYR A 17 -7.49 2.41 6.41
CA TYR A 17 -6.14 2.44 6.99
C TYR A 17 -5.38 3.68 6.52
N ASN A 18 -5.38 3.92 5.21
CA ASN A 18 -4.76 5.10 4.62
C ASN A 18 -5.41 6.36 5.19
N TYR A 19 -6.73 6.47 5.23
CA TYR A 19 -7.39 7.64 5.84
C TYR A 19 -6.99 7.89 7.31
N ALA A 20 -6.73 6.82 8.09
CA ALA A 20 -6.37 6.91 9.49
C ALA A 20 -4.89 7.28 9.75
N PHE A 21 -3.98 6.86 8.86
CA PHE A 21 -2.53 6.94 9.12
C PHE A 21 -1.72 7.62 8.00
N ILE A 22 -2.25 7.64 6.79
CA ILE A 22 -1.64 8.23 5.60
C ILE A 22 -2.43 9.50 5.21
N ASP A 23 -1.73 10.58 4.88
CA ASP A 23 -2.43 11.80 4.47
C ASP A 23 -3.00 11.61 3.06
N ALA A 24 -4.29 11.34 2.96
CA ALA A 24 -5.01 11.32 1.70
C ALA A 24 -5.51 12.74 1.40
N MET A 25 -4.96 13.39 0.38
CA MET A 25 -5.41 14.71 -0.07
C MET A 25 -6.44 14.58 -1.20
N PRO A 26 -7.47 15.45 -1.26
CA PRO A 26 -8.40 15.48 -2.37
C PRO A 26 -7.67 15.84 -3.68
N TYR A 27 -8.08 15.21 -4.79
CA TYR A 27 -7.54 15.54 -6.11
C TYR A 27 -8.25 16.75 -6.72
N GLY A 28 -7.46 17.73 -7.16
CA GLY A 28 -7.95 18.92 -7.87
C GLY A 28 -7.50 18.94 -9.34
N PHE A 29 -8.20 19.69 -10.18
CA PHE A 29 -7.79 20.04 -11.55
C PHE A 29 -7.61 21.55 -11.68
N TYR A 30 -6.38 22.04 -11.60
CA TYR A 30 -6.02 23.45 -11.80
C TYR A 30 -4.54 23.61 -12.09
N LYS A 31 -4.17 24.66 -12.83
CA LYS A 31 -2.77 25.05 -12.95
C LYS A 31 -2.31 25.72 -11.64
N PRO A 32 -1.25 25.23 -10.96
CA PRO A 32 -0.70 25.89 -9.79
C PRO A 32 -0.41 27.36 -10.08
N ASN A 33 -0.80 28.26 -9.18
CA ASN A 33 -0.50 29.68 -9.31
C ASN A 33 0.71 30.07 -8.44
N ASP A 34 1.47 31.06 -8.90
CA ASP A 34 2.70 31.51 -8.25
C ASP A 34 2.46 32.19 -6.87
N ALA A 35 1.21 32.51 -6.54
CA ALA A 35 0.86 33.04 -5.23
C ALA A 35 0.94 31.94 -4.15
N MET A 36 0.66 30.69 -4.49
CA MET A 36 0.64 29.56 -3.54
C MET A 36 1.80 28.59 -3.71
N TYR A 37 2.32 28.46 -4.94
CA TYR A 37 3.30 27.42 -5.29
C TYR A 37 4.64 27.99 -5.76
N VAL A 38 5.67 27.15 -5.70
CA VAL A 38 7.02 27.40 -6.20
C VAL A 38 7.43 26.21 -7.07
N GLY A 39 7.83 26.46 -8.32
CA GLY A 39 8.38 25.43 -9.19
C GLY A 39 9.76 24.99 -8.71
N VAL A 40 10.00 23.68 -8.70
CA VAL A 40 11.25 23.07 -8.22
C VAL A 40 11.67 21.96 -9.18
N LYS A 41 12.92 21.96 -9.62
CA LYS A 41 13.51 20.92 -10.46
C LYS A 41 13.92 19.71 -9.60
N LEU A 42 12.91 19.00 -9.12
CA LEU A 42 13.03 17.87 -8.20
C LEU A 42 13.60 16.64 -8.93
N VAL A 43 14.72 16.13 -8.45
CA VAL A 43 15.38 14.95 -9.05
C VAL A 43 15.34 13.72 -8.17
N ASP A 44 15.43 13.93 -6.85
CA ASP A 44 15.45 12.87 -5.88
C ASP A 44 14.96 13.34 -4.52
N LYS A 45 14.71 12.36 -3.67
CA LYS A 45 14.41 12.51 -2.25
C LYS A 45 15.41 11.70 -1.46
N MET A 46 15.97 12.29 -0.42
CA MET A 46 16.94 11.68 0.45
C MET A 46 16.41 11.60 1.87
N TYR A 47 16.27 10.38 2.36
CA TYR A 47 15.89 10.09 3.73
C TYR A 47 17.13 10.00 4.62
N HIS A 48 17.02 10.58 5.80
CA HIS A 48 18.06 10.64 6.82
C HIS A 48 17.58 9.95 8.09
N CYS A 49 18.22 8.83 8.45
CA CYS A 49 17.90 8.13 9.68
C CYS A 49 18.64 8.75 10.89
N PRO A 50 17.95 9.38 11.86
CA PRO A 50 18.62 10.02 12.97
C PRO A 50 19.29 9.03 13.93
N LYS A 51 18.88 7.76 13.91
CA LYS A 51 19.33 6.67 14.80
C LYS A 51 20.63 6.02 14.31
N CYS A 52 20.68 5.56 13.06
CA CYS A 52 21.87 4.91 12.49
C CYS A 52 22.74 5.84 11.63
N LYS A 53 22.30 7.07 11.36
CA LYS A 53 22.94 8.02 10.43
C LYS A 53 23.04 7.50 8.99
N GLY A 54 22.27 6.46 8.65
CA GLY A 54 22.15 5.97 7.29
C GLY A 54 21.29 6.89 6.44
N GLU A 55 21.65 7.00 5.18
CA GLU A 55 20.93 7.75 4.16
C GLU A 55 20.33 6.80 3.13
N PHE A 56 19.17 7.15 2.60
CA PHE A 56 18.51 6.39 1.54
C PHE A 56 17.94 7.33 0.49
N THR A 57 18.29 7.12 -0.78
CA THR A 57 17.87 8.00 -1.87
C THR A 57 16.84 7.32 -2.76
N VAL A 58 15.71 7.99 -2.94
CA VAL A 58 14.68 7.65 -3.93
C VAL A 58 14.86 8.58 -5.11
N LYS A 59 15.03 8.02 -6.31
CA LYS A 59 15.01 8.83 -7.53
C LYS A 59 13.58 9.05 -7.96
N TYR A 60 13.27 10.24 -8.44
CA TYR A 60 11.97 10.52 -9.03
C TYR A 60 12.02 10.42 -10.55
N ARG A 61 10.88 10.06 -11.14
CA ARG A 61 10.68 10.10 -12.59
C ARG A 61 10.73 11.54 -13.08
N ASN A 62 11.20 11.71 -14.31
CA ASN A 62 11.40 13.01 -14.93
C ASN A 62 10.30 13.32 -15.96
N ASP A 63 9.04 13.15 -15.55
CA ASP A 63 7.89 13.12 -16.48
C ASP A 63 7.44 14.54 -16.95
N ASN A 64 7.95 15.62 -16.34
CA ASN A 64 7.58 17.03 -16.60
C ASN A 64 8.80 18.00 -16.65
N ASP A 65 9.83 17.70 -17.45
CA ASP A 65 11.14 18.42 -17.44
C ASP A 65 11.84 18.49 -16.05
N GLY A 66 11.29 17.76 -15.08
CA GLY A 66 11.74 17.63 -13.70
C GLY A 66 11.11 18.66 -12.78
N ILE A 67 10.17 19.47 -13.27
CA ILE A 67 9.58 20.55 -12.49
C ILE A 67 8.34 20.04 -11.74
N THR A 68 8.43 20.05 -10.41
CA THR A 68 7.34 19.79 -9.47
C THR A 68 7.03 21.07 -8.69
N TYR A 69 5.75 21.36 -8.47
CA TYR A 69 5.29 22.56 -7.78
C TYR A 69 5.07 22.27 -6.29
N PHE A 70 5.85 22.95 -5.45
CA PHE A 70 5.77 22.83 -4.00
C PHE A 70 4.89 23.94 -3.44
N SER A 71 4.05 23.63 -2.44
CA SER A 71 3.42 24.67 -1.62
C SER A 71 4.52 25.49 -0.93
N LYS A 72 4.27 26.79 -0.73
CA LYS A 72 5.23 27.66 -0.03
C LYS A 72 5.54 27.18 1.40
N SER A 73 4.58 26.55 2.07
CA SER A 73 4.74 25.89 3.37
C SER A 73 5.68 24.69 3.30
N ARG A 74 5.60 23.85 2.26
CA ARG A 74 6.55 22.74 2.05
C ARG A 74 7.97 23.24 1.80
N ILE A 75 8.13 24.31 1.02
CA ILE A 75 9.44 24.96 0.85
C ILE A 75 9.98 25.50 2.18
N ALA A 76 9.13 26.13 3.00
CA ALA A 76 9.54 26.62 4.31
C ALA A 76 9.96 25.47 5.24
N ALA A 77 9.21 24.35 5.23
CA ALA A 77 9.58 23.15 5.98
C ALA A 77 10.91 22.55 5.49
N GLN A 78 11.15 22.53 4.17
CA GLN A 78 12.44 22.09 3.64
C GLN A 78 13.60 22.98 4.06
N LYS A 79 13.42 24.30 4.12
CA LYS A 79 14.47 25.19 4.63
C LYS A 79 14.90 24.81 6.05
N GLN A 80 13.93 24.47 6.91
CA GLN A 80 14.23 23.99 8.26
C GLN A 80 14.99 22.66 8.24
N VAL A 81 14.58 21.71 7.40
CA VAL A 81 15.28 20.41 7.29
C VAL A 81 16.72 20.58 6.79
N TYR A 82 16.95 21.45 5.80
CA TYR A 82 18.31 21.78 5.34
C TYR A 82 19.15 22.37 6.48
N GLU A 83 18.59 23.31 7.25
CA GLU A 83 19.26 23.90 8.41
C GLU A 83 19.60 22.84 9.48
N ASP A 84 18.64 21.97 9.83
CA ASP A 84 18.81 20.90 10.82
C ASP A 84 19.88 19.88 10.38
N LEU A 85 20.02 19.66 9.07
CA LEU A 85 21.05 18.81 8.45
C LEU A 85 22.37 19.55 8.18
N SER A 86 22.46 20.85 8.50
CA SER A 86 23.63 21.71 8.20
C SER A 86 23.99 21.74 6.71
N LEU A 87 22.98 21.78 5.84
CA LEU A 87 23.09 21.89 4.39
C LEU A 87 22.72 23.31 3.91
N ASP A 88 23.33 23.74 2.82
CA ASP A 88 23.00 25.03 2.20
C ASP A 88 21.72 24.89 1.36
N PHE A 89 20.66 25.62 1.75
CA PHE A 89 19.43 25.67 0.96
C PHE A 89 19.65 26.50 -0.33
N PRO A 90 19.27 25.99 -1.52
CA PRO A 90 19.47 26.71 -2.78
C PRO A 90 18.77 28.08 -2.80
N ALA A 91 19.36 29.05 -3.49
CA ALA A 91 18.70 30.34 -3.66
C ALA A 91 17.39 30.17 -4.46
N ASN A 92 16.36 30.99 -4.19
CA ASN A 92 15.04 30.80 -4.81
C ASN A 92 15.07 30.74 -6.35
N TRP A 93 15.98 31.47 -7.01
CA TRP A 93 16.13 31.46 -8.47
C TRP A 93 16.77 30.16 -8.99
N GLU A 94 17.48 29.42 -8.15
CA GLU A 94 18.12 28.15 -8.51
C GLU A 94 17.14 26.98 -8.50
N LEU A 95 16.01 27.09 -7.78
CA LEU A 95 15.06 26.00 -7.56
C LEU A 95 14.51 25.43 -8.88
N MET A 96 14.31 26.25 -9.91
CA MET A 96 13.84 25.76 -11.22
C MET A 96 14.98 25.44 -12.20
N GLU A 97 16.19 25.94 -11.95
CA GLU A 97 17.33 25.86 -12.88
C GLU A 97 18.21 24.64 -12.59
N LYS A 98 18.43 24.34 -11.31
CA LYS A 98 19.36 23.33 -10.83
C LYS A 98 18.62 22.14 -10.21
N PRO A 99 19.16 20.91 -10.33
CA PRO A 99 18.64 19.75 -9.61
C PRO A 99 18.46 20.04 -8.12
N PHE A 100 17.29 19.70 -7.60
CA PHE A 100 16.92 19.87 -6.20
C PHE A 100 16.68 18.50 -5.55
N THR A 101 17.28 18.30 -4.39
CA THR A 101 17.08 17.13 -3.53
C THR A 101 16.09 17.47 -2.42
N TYR A 102 15.03 16.68 -2.31
CA TYR A 102 14.08 16.80 -1.20
C TYR A 102 14.57 16.00 0.00
N HIS A 103 14.82 16.63 1.15
CA HIS A 103 15.34 15.94 2.31
C HIS A 103 14.24 15.59 3.32
N ILE A 104 14.27 14.37 3.84
CA ILE A 104 13.33 13.93 4.88
C ILE A 104 14.12 13.32 6.04
N VAL A 105 13.76 13.68 7.27
CA VAL A 105 14.28 13.01 8.47
C VAL A 105 13.24 12.02 8.97
N GLY A 106 13.61 10.74 9.09
CA GLY A 106 12.73 9.67 9.52
C GLY A 106 13.51 8.43 9.94
N VAL A 107 12.94 7.58 10.78
CA VAL A 107 13.65 6.38 11.27
C VAL A 107 13.51 5.25 10.26
N CYS A 108 14.62 4.66 9.80
CA CYS A 108 14.58 3.54 8.86
C CYS A 108 13.97 2.28 9.48
N SER A 109 13.43 1.36 8.66
CA SER A 109 12.79 0.12 9.12
C SER A 109 13.63 -0.69 10.11
N GLU A 110 14.95 -0.82 9.90
CA GLU A 110 15.83 -1.58 10.78
C GLU A 110 15.99 -0.96 12.17
N CYS A 111 15.99 0.38 12.26
CA CYS A 111 15.99 1.08 13.55
C CYS A 111 14.60 1.08 14.18
N ALA A 112 13.55 1.22 13.36
CA ALA A 112 12.17 1.23 13.83
C ALA A 112 11.78 -0.10 14.46
N LYS A 113 12.23 -1.24 13.91
CA LYS A 113 12.02 -2.57 14.49
C LYS A 113 12.46 -2.68 15.95
N LYS A 114 13.55 -2.01 16.34
CA LYS A 114 14.14 -2.09 17.68
C LYS A 114 13.50 -1.14 18.68
N ASP A 115 13.17 0.07 18.24
CA ASP A 115 12.77 1.14 19.16
C ASP A 115 11.29 1.54 19.03
N ILE A 116 10.72 1.47 17.82
CA ILE A 116 9.37 1.98 17.53
C ILE A 116 8.35 0.83 17.56
N MET A 117 8.64 -0.27 16.87
CA MET A 117 7.72 -1.42 16.75
C MET A 117 7.58 -2.21 18.06
N GLU A 118 8.56 -2.11 18.96
CA GLU A 118 8.53 -2.73 20.30
C GLU A 118 8.01 -1.78 21.39
N SER A 119 7.73 -0.51 21.04
CA SER A 119 7.29 0.51 22.00
C SER A 119 5.99 0.12 22.70
N GLN A 120 5.99 0.26 24.03
CA GLN A 120 4.82 0.08 24.90
C GLN A 120 4.15 1.40 25.27
N GLU A 121 4.60 2.52 24.69
CA GLU A 121 3.90 3.80 24.84
C GLU A 121 2.52 3.68 24.18
N GLU A 122 1.45 3.97 24.92
CA GLU A 122 0.07 3.67 24.51
C GLU A 122 -0.25 4.15 23.08
N GLY A 123 0.13 5.38 22.72
CA GLY A 123 -0.14 5.95 21.40
C GLY A 123 0.61 5.26 20.26
N GLN A 124 1.89 4.93 20.47
CA GLN A 124 2.69 4.20 19.49
C GLN A 124 2.25 2.73 19.39
N HIS A 125 1.90 2.11 20.52
CA HIS A 125 1.45 0.72 20.57
C HIS A 125 0.11 0.53 19.83
N ILE A 126 -0.83 1.46 19.98
CA ILE A 126 -2.08 1.47 19.17
C ILE A 126 -1.76 1.48 17.68
N TYR A 127 -0.84 2.35 17.23
CA TYR A 127 -0.43 2.38 15.83
C TYR A 127 0.20 1.05 15.39
N ASN A 128 1.13 0.50 16.18
CA ASN A 128 1.82 -0.74 15.85
C ASN A 128 0.82 -1.90 15.68
N LEU A 129 -0.17 -2.02 16.58
CA LEU A 129 -1.27 -2.99 16.48
C LEU A 129 -2.09 -2.79 15.21
N CYS A 130 -2.45 -1.53 14.87
CA CYS A 130 -3.21 -1.23 13.65
C CYS A 130 -2.41 -1.52 12.38
N HIS A 131 -1.11 -1.23 12.38
CA HIS A 131 -0.22 -1.52 11.27
C HIS A 131 -0.06 -3.03 11.09
N GLN A 132 0.13 -3.79 12.18
CA GLN A 132 0.15 -5.26 12.13
C GLN A 132 -1.17 -5.83 11.58
N LEU A 133 -2.31 -5.28 12.01
CA LEU A 133 -3.63 -5.66 11.51
C LEU A 133 -3.75 -5.43 10.01
N HIS A 134 -3.31 -4.27 9.51
CA HIS A 134 -3.30 -3.97 8.08
C HIS A 134 -2.42 -4.96 7.29
N LEU A 135 -1.23 -5.28 7.78
CA LEU A 135 -0.35 -6.26 7.12
C LEU A 135 -0.98 -7.67 7.09
N LEU A 136 -1.75 -8.05 8.11
CA LEU A 136 -2.51 -9.30 8.11
C LEU A 136 -3.66 -9.27 7.09
N ASP A 137 -4.36 -8.14 6.98
CA ASP A 137 -5.43 -7.92 6.00
C ASP A 137 -4.89 -8.10 4.56
N GLU A 138 -3.73 -7.50 4.24
CA GLU A 138 -3.06 -7.65 2.94
C GLU A 138 -2.52 -9.07 2.71
N LEU A 139 -1.90 -9.67 3.72
CA LEU A 139 -1.35 -11.02 3.61
C LEU A 139 -2.44 -12.06 3.34
N MET A 140 -3.65 -11.88 3.90
CA MET A 140 -4.77 -12.79 3.65
C MET A 140 -5.20 -12.75 2.19
N ALA A 141 -5.30 -11.56 1.60
CA ALA A 141 -5.61 -11.39 0.18
C ALA A 141 -4.57 -12.08 -0.72
N ALA A 142 -3.29 -11.87 -0.42
CA ALA A 142 -2.18 -12.47 -1.14
C ALA A 142 -2.15 -14.01 -1.01
N LYS A 143 -2.37 -14.54 0.20
CA LYS A 143 -2.49 -15.99 0.46
C LYS A 143 -3.67 -16.59 -0.32
N ALA A 144 -4.83 -15.96 -0.30
CA ALA A 144 -6.02 -16.43 -1.02
C ALA A 144 -5.75 -16.55 -2.52
N LYS A 145 -5.24 -15.48 -3.15
CA LYS A 145 -4.84 -15.49 -4.56
C LYS A 145 -3.87 -16.63 -4.87
N LYS A 146 -2.83 -16.78 -4.05
CA LYS A 146 -1.81 -17.81 -4.22
C LYS A 146 -2.41 -19.20 -4.14
N TYR A 147 -3.18 -19.52 -3.11
CA TYR A 147 -3.75 -20.85 -2.93
C TYR A 147 -4.79 -21.22 -3.98
N MET A 148 -5.59 -20.25 -4.45
CA MET A 148 -6.47 -20.45 -5.60
C MET A 148 -5.68 -20.77 -6.87
N THR A 149 -4.57 -20.07 -7.09
CA THR A 149 -3.65 -20.33 -8.21
C THR A 149 -3.00 -21.71 -8.10
N ASP A 150 -2.52 -22.09 -6.92
CA ASP A 150 -1.90 -23.39 -6.65
C ASP A 150 -2.92 -24.54 -6.86
N SER A 151 -4.18 -24.32 -6.48
CA SER A 151 -5.28 -25.26 -6.68
C SER A 151 -5.54 -25.53 -8.16
N LEU A 152 -5.59 -24.47 -8.98
CA LEU A 152 -5.66 -24.59 -10.43
C LEU A 152 -4.43 -25.29 -11.01
N GLN A 153 -3.22 -24.90 -10.59
CA GLN A 153 -1.98 -25.50 -11.07
C GLN A 153 -1.94 -27.00 -10.78
N LYS A 154 -2.32 -27.41 -9.57
CA LYS A 154 -2.39 -28.82 -9.17
C LYS A 154 -3.37 -29.61 -10.04
N TRP A 155 -4.52 -29.03 -10.37
CA TRP A 155 -5.46 -29.65 -11.31
C TRP A 155 -4.84 -29.78 -12.70
N LEU A 156 -4.22 -28.72 -13.23
CA LEU A 156 -3.55 -28.72 -14.54
C LEU A 156 -2.40 -29.75 -14.59
N ASP A 157 -1.62 -29.90 -13.53
CA ASP A 157 -0.53 -30.88 -13.44
C ASP A 157 -1.05 -32.32 -13.47
N GLY A 158 -2.25 -32.56 -12.95
CA GLY A 158 -2.94 -33.84 -13.03
C GLY A 158 -3.39 -34.22 -14.44
N ILE A 159 -3.44 -33.27 -15.38
CA ILE A 159 -3.84 -33.51 -16.77
C ILE A 159 -2.62 -33.97 -17.58
N THR A 160 -2.65 -35.22 -18.01
CA THR A 160 -1.57 -35.87 -18.79
C THR A 160 -1.91 -36.03 -20.27
N GLU A 161 -3.18 -35.96 -20.65
CA GLU A 161 -3.64 -36.14 -22.03
C GLU A 161 -4.57 -34.99 -22.46
N SER A 162 -4.43 -34.53 -23.71
CA SER A 162 -5.28 -33.48 -24.27
C SER A 162 -6.76 -33.87 -24.36
N SER A 163 -7.05 -35.18 -24.43
CA SER A 163 -8.39 -35.76 -24.47
C SER A 163 -9.23 -35.36 -23.25
N TYR A 164 -8.59 -35.16 -22.09
CA TYR A 164 -9.25 -34.75 -20.86
C TYR A 164 -9.79 -33.31 -20.95
N LEU A 165 -8.99 -32.37 -21.49
CA LEU A 165 -9.43 -30.98 -21.69
C LEU A 165 -10.58 -30.86 -22.70
N MET A 166 -10.64 -31.76 -23.70
CA MET A 166 -11.72 -31.80 -24.69
C MET A 166 -13.09 -32.20 -24.09
N GLN A 167 -13.15 -32.65 -22.84
CA GLN A 167 -14.39 -32.96 -22.15
C GLN A 167 -15.13 -31.71 -21.66
N PHE A 168 -14.45 -30.56 -21.62
CA PHE A 168 -15.00 -29.30 -21.14
C PHE A 168 -15.30 -28.36 -22.31
N ASP A 169 -16.27 -27.47 -22.11
CA ASP A 169 -16.49 -26.35 -23.02
C ASP A 169 -15.43 -25.27 -22.77
N LEU A 170 -14.47 -25.17 -23.69
CA LEU A 170 -13.41 -24.17 -23.68
C LEU A 170 -13.60 -23.13 -24.81
N SER A 171 -14.79 -23.07 -25.41
CA SER A 171 -15.06 -22.27 -26.62
C SER A 171 -15.28 -20.78 -26.34
N THR A 172 -15.64 -20.43 -25.10
CA THR A 172 -15.88 -19.05 -24.67
C THR A 172 -15.10 -18.71 -23.41
N ARG A 173 -14.89 -17.40 -23.19
CA ARG A 173 -14.22 -16.89 -21.98
C ARG A 173 -15.02 -17.20 -20.73
N GLU A 174 -16.34 -17.11 -20.81
CA GLU A 174 -17.25 -17.38 -19.71
C GLU A 174 -17.20 -18.86 -19.31
N SER A 175 -17.24 -19.79 -20.27
CA SER A 175 -17.13 -21.24 -19.98
C SER A 175 -15.77 -21.59 -19.36
N LEU A 176 -14.68 -20.98 -19.85
CA LEU A 176 -13.34 -21.14 -19.26
C LEU A 176 -13.28 -20.63 -17.82
N ARG A 177 -13.81 -19.43 -17.57
CA ARG A 177 -13.88 -18.85 -16.23
C ARG A 177 -14.66 -19.74 -15.28
N ASP A 178 -15.82 -20.21 -15.69
CA ASP A 178 -16.70 -21.03 -14.86
C ASP A 178 -16.04 -22.40 -14.55
N LEU A 179 -15.33 -23.00 -15.51
CA LEU A 179 -14.50 -24.19 -15.28
C LEU A 179 -13.41 -23.94 -14.24
N ILE A 180 -12.62 -22.88 -14.41
CA ILE A 180 -11.53 -22.53 -13.47
C ILE A 180 -12.09 -22.32 -12.06
N CYS A 181 -13.19 -21.57 -11.93
CA CYS A 181 -13.86 -21.38 -10.66
C CYS A 181 -14.33 -22.71 -10.05
N ALA A 182 -14.92 -23.61 -10.86
CA ALA A 182 -15.34 -24.91 -10.38
C ALA A 182 -14.16 -25.78 -9.90
N VAL A 183 -13.01 -25.70 -10.57
CA VAL A 183 -11.78 -26.40 -10.16
C VAL A 183 -11.28 -25.87 -8.81
N ILE A 184 -11.19 -24.54 -8.67
CA ILE A 184 -10.74 -23.90 -7.42
C ILE A 184 -11.66 -24.28 -6.25
N LEU A 185 -12.98 -24.31 -6.48
CA LEU A 185 -13.97 -24.67 -5.46
C LEU A 185 -13.91 -26.15 -5.03
N GLN A 186 -13.20 -27.02 -5.76
CA GLN A 186 -13.01 -28.42 -5.37
C GLN A 186 -11.87 -28.63 -4.37
N ASP A 187 -10.93 -27.68 -4.25
CA ASP A 187 -9.80 -27.75 -3.33
C ASP A 187 -9.56 -26.38 -2.68
N THR A 188 -10.38 -26.09 -1.65
CA THR A 188 -10.39 -24.84 -0.88
C THR A 188 -9.67 -24.95 0.46
N LYS A 189 -9.13 -26.13 0.81
CA LYS A 189 -8.64 -26.42 2.16
C LYS A 189 -7.55 -25.45 2.63
N ALA A 190 -6.61 -25.12 1.75
CA ALA A 190 -5.54 -24.17 2.07
C ALA A 190 -6.07 -22.74 2.31
N VAL A 191 -7.14 -22.34 1.61
CA VAL A 191 -7.80 -21.04 1.80
C VAL A 191 -8.54 -21.02 3.14
N GLU A 192 -9.23 -22.10 3.49
CA GLU A 192 -9.92 -22.23 4.78
C GLU A 192 -8.95 -22.18 5.96
N ASP A 193 -7.82 -22.89 5.85
CA ASP A 193 -6.78 -22.90 6.89
C ASP A 193 -6.17 -21.51 7.06
N ALA A 194 -5.89 -20.81 5.96
CA ALA A 194 -5.39 -19.43 5.99
C ALA A 194 -6.39 -18.44 6.60
N LEU A 195 -7.69 -18.59 6.29
CA LEU A 195 -8.74 -17.78 6.88
C LEU A 195 -8.84 -18.04 8.40
N GLN A 196 -8.67 -19.29 8.85
CA GLN A 196 -8.65 -19.61 10.26
C GLN A 196 -7.47 -18.94 10.98
N GLU A 197 -6.25 -19.08 10.42
CA GLU A 197 -5.05 -18.39 10.93
C GLU A 197 -5.24 -16.88 11.02
N TYR A 198 -5.80 -16.28 9.97
CA TYR A 198 -6.10 -14.86 9.92
C TYR A 198 -7.07 -14.45 11.03
N ARG A 199 -8.20 -15.16 11.19
CA ARG A 199 -9.20 -14.87 12.23
C ARG A 199 -8.62 -14.95 13.64
N ASP A 200 -7.80 -15.96 13.89
CA ASP A 200 -7.14 -16.18 15.18
C ASP A 200 -6.11 -15.07 15.49
N ALA A 201 -5.46 -14.52 14.46
CA ALA A 201 -4.49 -13.43 14.60
C ALA A 201 -5.15 -12.06 14.78
N VAL A 202 -6.22 -11.74 14.04
CA VAL A 202 -6.80 -10.38 14.03
C VAL A 202 -7.65 -10.07 15.27
N GLN A 203 -8.37 -11.05 15.82
CA GLN A 203 -9.29 -10.82 16.94
C GLN A 203 -8.57 -10.28 18.21
N PRO A 204 -7.46 -10.88 18.66
CA PRO A 204 -6.71 -10.35 19.80
C PRO A 204 -6.20 -8.91 19.57
N ILE A 205 -5.70 -8.63 18.36
CA ILE A 205 -5.18 -7.30 17.98
C ILE A 205 -6.30 -6.25 18.04
N ILE A 206 -7.45 -6.54 17.43
CA ILE A 206 -8.61 -5.63 17.45
C ILE A 206 -9.09 -5.39 18.88
N TYR A 207 -9.15 -6.44 19.70
CA TYR A 207 -9.58 -6.34 21.08
C TYR A 207 -8.63 -5.44 21.90
N GLU A 208 -7.32 -5.69 21.84
CA GLU A 208 -6.32 -4.92 22.56
C GLU A 208 -6.28 -3.46 22.08
N ALA A 209 -6.25 -3.23 20.76
CA ALA A 209 -6.23 -1.89 20.19
C ALA A 209 -7.47 -1.08 20.62
N LYS A 210 -8.66 -1.68 20.67
CA LYS A 210 -9.87 -1.01 21.16
C LYS A 210 -9.77 -0.63 22.65
N GLN A 211 -9.25 -1.54 23.49
CA GLN A 211 -9.08 -1.27 24.93
C GLN A 211 -8.10 -0.13 25.20
N LEU A 212 -7.02 -0.03 24.42
CA LEU A 212 -6.07 1.08 24.50
C LEU A 212 -6.68 2.38 23.95
N LEU A 213 -7.36 2.29 22.80
CA LEU A 213 -7.99 3.44 22.16
C LEU A 213 -9.05 4.09 23.05
N GLU A 214 -9.81 3.32 23.83
CA GLU A 214 -10.80 3.82 24.79
C GLU A 214 -10.18 4.85 25.77
N LYS A 215 -8.97 4.58 26.24
CA LYS A 215 -8.25 5.43 27.22
C LYS A 215 -7.50 6.60 26.58
N GLN A 216 -7.28 6.54 25.27
CA GLN A 216 -6.45 7.51 24.57
C GLN A 216 -7.14 8.87 24.38
N THR A 217 -6.32 9.92 24.32
CA THR A 217 -6.74 11.29 23.98
C THR A 217 -7.36 11.36 22.57
N PRO A 218 -8.17 12.39 22.25
CA PRO A 218 -8.79 12.53 20.92
C PRO A 218 -7.79 12.58 19.76
N ALA A 219 -6.59 13.11 20.01
CA ALA A 219 -5.47 13.04 19.09
C ALA A 219 -4.17 12.80 19.87
N TRP A 220 -3.19 12.14 19.25
CA TRP A 220 -1.86 11.89 19.79
C TRP A 220 -0.81 11.85 18.68
N LYS A 221 0.47 11.83 19.04
CA LYS A 221 1.57 11.68 18.08
C LYS A 221 2.10 10.25 18.12
N ALA A 222 2.41 9.70 16.95
CA ALA A 222 3.12 8.43 16.83
C ALA A 222 3.92 8.40 15.52
N ASN A 223 4.94 7.54 15.47
CA ASN A 223 5.74 7.31 14.28
C ASN A 223 5.02 6.33 13.36
N VAL A 224 4.63 6.81 12.18
CA VAL A 224 3.88 6.08 11.17
C VAL A 224 4.79 5.72 10.00
N ALA A 225 4.62 4.51 9.45
CA ALA A 225 5.35 4.03 8.29
C ALA A 225 4.95 4.81 7.04
N HIS A 226 5.95 5.22 6.27
CA HIS A 226 5.81 5.87 4.98
C HIS A 226 6.66 5.11 3.97
N SER A 227 6.00 4.47 3.01
CA SER A 227 6.70 3.74 1.96
C SER A 227 7.33 4.71 0.97
N CYS A 228 8.60 4.48 0.68
CA CYS A 228 9.36 5.21 -0.33
C CYS A 228 8.91 4.92 -1.76
N SER A 229 8.15 3.84 -1.99
CA SER A 229 7.67 3.46 -3.32
C SER A 229 6.38 4.15 -3.72
N LEU A 230 5.75 4.88 -2.81
CA LEU A 230 4.51 5.62 -3.09
C LEU A 230 4.80 7.00 -3.68
N PRO A 231 3.91 7.54 -4.53
CA PRO A 231 3.98 8.92 -4.98
C PRO A 231 3.88 9.89 -3.79
N ASP A 232 4.65 10.98 -3.83
CA ASP A 232 4.57 12.03 -2.81
C ASP A 232 3.92 13.28 -3.37
N SER A 233 2.99 13.85 -2.60
CA SER A 233 2.46 15.19 -2.86
C SER A 233 3.33 16.26 -2.21
N MET A 234 3.71 17.27 -2.99
CA MET A 234 4.41 18.48 -2.57
C MET A 234 3.45 19.63 -2.27
N SER A 235 2.16 19.33 -2.16
CA SER A 235 1.09 20.24 -1.76
C SER A 235 0.60 19.88 -0.36
N ASP A 236 0.07 20.86 0.39
CA ASP A 236 -0.52 20.65 1.72
C ASP A 236 -2.04 20.56 1.70
N GLU A 237 -2.67 21.02 0.62
CA GLU A 237 -4.13 21.19 0.55
C GLU A 237 -4.77 20.20 -0.43
N GLU A 238 -4.15 20.00 -1.60
CA GLU A 238 -4.74 19.23 -2.70
C GLU A 238 -3.68 18.46 -3.50
N TYR A 239 -3.99 17.22 -3.88
CA TYR A 239 -3.23 16.40 -4.82
C TYR A 239 -3.46 16.92 -6.26
N HIS A 240 -2.40 17.07 -7.07
CA HIS A 240 -2.48 17.49 -8.48
C HIS A 240 -1.29 16.91 -9.29
N GLU A 241 -1.47 16.63 -10.59
CA GLU A 241 -0.38 16.14 -11.48
C GLU A 241 0.90 17.00 -11.50
N TYR A 242 0.84 18.27 -11.10
CA TYR A 242 1.99 19.18 -11.08
C TYR A 242 2.68 19.22 -9.71
N THR A 243 2.01 18.76 -8.66
CA THR A 243 2.52 18.79 -7.28
C THR A 243 3.01 17.41 -6.84
N VAL A 244 2.93 16.40 -7.70
CA VAL A 244 3.21 15.01 -7.34
C VAL A 244 4.49 14.53 -7.98
N ALA A 245 5.30 13.83 -7.20
CA ALA A 245 6.52 13.19 -7.64
C ALA A 245 6.37 11.67 -7.55
N PHE A 246 6.60 10.99 -8.67
CA PHE A 246 6.52 9.53 -8.76
C PHE A 246 7.92 8.92 -8.61
N PRO A 247 8.14 7.97 -7.70
CA PRO A 247 9.39 7.22 -7.66
C PRO A 247 9.69 6.53 -8.99
N ASP A 248 10.95 6.55 -9.37
CA ASP A 248 11.46 5.80 -10.53
C ASP A 248 11.37 4.29 -10.25
N GLU A 249 11.08 3.50 -11.29
CA GLU A 249 10.92 2.03 -11.17
C GLU A 249 12.19 1.32 -10.68
N SER A 250 13.36 1.94 -10.84
CA SER A 250 14.62 1.43 -10.33
C SER A 250 14.87 1.72 -8.84
N SER A 251 14.03 2.56 -8.20
CA SER A 251 14.19 2.86 -6.77
C SER A 251 13.68 1.69 -5.92
N GLU A 252 14.52 1.21 -5.01
CA GLU A 252 14.12 0.18 -4.07
C GLU A 252 13.03 0.69 -3.10
N GLY A 253 12.07 -0.17 -2.76
CA GLY A 253 11.06 0.14 -1.76
C GLY A 253 11.63 -0.05 -0.35
N GLN A 254 11.54 1.00 0.47
CA GLN A 254 11.86 0.94 1.90
C GLN A 254 10.87 1.79 2.68
N ASP A 255 10.56 1.40 3.92
CA ASP A 255 9.72 2.20 4.81
C ASP A 255 10.57 3.09 5.73
N PHE A 256 10.12 4.33 5.88
CA PHE A 256 10.62 5.25 6.90
C PHE A 256 9.50 5.64 7.86
N TYR A 257 9.82 5.73 9.14
CA TYR A 257 8.87 6.04 10.19
C TYR A 257 9.00 7.51 10.59
N MET A 258 7.91 8.26 10.45
CA MET A 258 7.86 9.69 10.71
C MET A 258 6.75 10.02 11.70
N GLU A 259 7.00 10.97 12.59
CA GLU A 259 6.00 11.41 13.56
C GLU A 259 4.80 12.06 12.85
N LYS A 260 3.60 11.60 13.15
CA LYS A 260 2.34 12.17 12.68
C LYS A 260 1.35 12.32 13.83
N SER A 261 0.42 13.25 13.66
CA SER A 261 -0.77 13.37 14.52
C SER A 261 -1.80 12.34 14.05
N ILE A 262 -2.26 11.49 14.96
CA ILE A 262 -3.28 10.46 14.73
C ILE A 262 -4.56 10.86 15.46
N GLU A 263 -5.70 10.73 14.79
CA GLU A 263 -7.02 11.03 15.32
C GLU A 263 -7.74 9.76 15.78
N LYS A 264 -8.25 9.78 17.03
CA LYS A 264 -8.97 8.66 17.66
C LYS A 264 -10.15 8.17 16.83
N GLU A 265 -10.91 9.09 16.25
CA GLU A 265 -12.09 8.77 15.45
C GLU A 265 -11.72 7.98 14.19
N ARG A 266 -10.64 8.35 13.50
CA ARG A 266 -10.20 7.64 12.29
C ARG A 266 -9.67 6.24 12.61
N VAL A 267 -8.92 6.09 13.69
CA VAL A 267 -8.48 4.76 14.17
C VAL A 267 -9.68 3.90 14.57
N SER A 268 -10.68 4.50 15.22
CA SER A 268 -11.92 3.80 15.57
C SER A 268 -12.63 3.27 14.32
N MET A 269 -12.75 4.08 13.26
CA MET A 269 -13.32 3.65 11.98
C MET A 269 -12.59 2.41 11.44
N PHE A 270 -11.25 2.44 11.37
CA PHE A 270 -10.45 1.30 10.90
C PHE A 270 -10.68 0.01 11.73
N LEU A 271 -10.73 0.12 13.05
CA LEU A 271 -10.95 -1.01 13.96
C LEU A 271 -12.39 -1.55 13.95
N THR A 272 -13.35 -0.78 13.40
CA THR A 272 -14.75 -1.20 13.23
C THR A 272 -15.08 -1.69 11.83
N GLN A 273 -14.17 -1.52 10.87
CA GLN A 273 -14.38 -1.93 9.49
C GLN A 273 -14.60 -3.44 9.38
N HIS A 274 -15.53 -3.84 8.51
CA HIS A 274 -15.78 -5.24 8.17
C HIS A 274 -14.52 -5.91 7.62
N ARG A 275 -14.29 -7.15 8.04
CA ARG A 275 -13.11 -7.97 7.67
C ARG A 275 -13.57 -9.33 7.16
N LEU A 276 -12.68 -10.05 6.51
CA LEU A 276 -12.96 -11.36 5.95
C LEU A 276 -13.31 -12.35 7.08
N THR A 277 -14.55 -12.85 7.09
CA THR A 277 -15.05 -13.77 8.13
C THR A 277 -15.38 -15.16 7.60
N SER A 278 -15.64 -15.29 6.31
CA SER A 278 -16.08 -16.52 5.66
C SER A 278 -15.27 -16.86 4.40
N LEU A 279 -15.29 -18.14 4.02
CA LEU A 279 -14.63 -18.59 2.80
C LEU A 279 -15.20 -17.90 1.55
N GLU A 280 -16.52 -17.71 1.50
CA GLU A 280 -17.19 -17.02 0.40
C GLU A 280 -16.66 -15.59 0.22
N GLU A 281 -16.55 -14.83 1.31
CA GLU A 281 -15.98 -13.48 1.27
C GLU A 281 -14.54 -13.47 0.76
N VAL A 282 -13.71 -14.41 1.22
CA VAL A 282 -12.31 -14.51 0.78
C VAL A 282 -12.21 -14.78 -0.71
N LEU A 283 -13.02 -15.72 -1.23
CA LEU A 283 -13.00 -16.07 -2.65
C LEU A 283 -13.54 -14.92 -3.52
N MET A 284 -14.56 -14.21 -3.05
CA MET A 284 -15.10 -13.03 -3.74
C MET A 284 -14.11 -11.86 -3.74
N ASP A 285 -13.43 -11.64 -2.61
CA ASP A 285 -12.46 -10.56 -2.42
C ASP A 285 -11.20 -10.77 -3.28
N ALA A 286 -10.63 -11.97 -3.27
CA ALA A 286 -9.53 -12.33 -4.15
C ALA A 286 -9.93 -12.23 -5.63
N GLY A 287 -11.13 -12.73 -5.95
CA GLY A 287 -11.73 -12.66 -7.28
C GLY A 287 -11.01 -13.51 -8.32
N PHE A 288 -11.42 -13.34 -9.58
CA PHE A 288 -10.84 -14.04 -10.72
C PHE A 288 -9.64 -13.29 -11.27
N HIS A 289 -8.58 -14.03 -11.65
CA HIS A 289 -7.39 -13.46 -12.28
C HIS A 289 -7.23 -13.97 -13.73
N GLU A 290 -7.05 -13.06 -14.69
CA GLU A 290 -6.92 -13.41 -16.11
C GLU A 290 -5.72 -14.33 -16.41
N GLU A 291 -4.65 -14.24 -15.61
CA GLU A 291 -3.48 -15.11 -15.72
C GLU A 291 -3.84 -16.61 -15.60
N TRP A 292 -4.97 -16.94 -14.96
CA TRP A 292 -5.47 -18.31 -14.86
C TRP A 292 -5.99 -18.85 -16.19
N ILE A 293 -6.52 -17.99 -17.07
CA ILE A 293 -6.90 -18.38 -18.43
C ILE A 293 -5.64 -18.79 -19.20
N ASP A 294 -4.59 -17.97 -19.12
CA ASP A 294 -3.32 -18.23 -19.79
C ASP A 294 -2.72 -19.57 -19.32
N MET A 295 -2.78 -19.89 -18.03
CA MET A 295 -2.36 -21.19 -17.49
C MET A 295 -3.07 -22.38 -18.16
N VAL A 296 -4.39 -22.30 -18.34
CA VAL A 296 -5.18 -23.37 -18.98
C VAL A 296 -4.83 -23.49 -20.47
N VAL A 297 -4.68 -22.37 -21.16
CA VAL A 297 -4.33 -22.31 -22.59
C VAL A 297 -2.92 -22.87 -22.83
N ASP A 298 -1.96 -22.51 -21.98
CA ASP A 298 -0.58 -23.00 -22.04
C ASP A 298 -0.52 -24.50 -21.79
N LYS A 299 -1.27 -25.00 -20.80
CA LYS A 299 -1.37 -26.45 -20.57
C LYS A 299 -1.94 -27.16 -21.80
N GLY A 300 -3.05 -26.66 -22.36
CA GLY A 300 -3.67 -27.24 -23.56
C GLY A 300 -2.73 -27.25 -24.77
N THR A 301 -1.89 -26.22 -24.92
CA THR A 301 -0.88 -26.13 -25.98
C THR A 301 0.28 -27.10 -25.74
N SER A 302 0.73 -27.25 -24.50
CA SER A 302 1.82 -28.17 -24.13
C SER A 302 1.48 -29.63 -24.41
N LEU A 303 0.22 -30.03 -24.24
CA LEU A 303 -0.26 -31.41 -24.44
C LEU A 303 -0.50 -31.77 -25.92
N LYS A 304 -0.46 -30.80 -26.83
CA LYS A 304 -0.57 -31.02 -28.29
C LYS A 304 0.78 -31.24 -28.98
N LYS A 305 1.88 -30.99 -28.28
CA LYS A 305 3.26 -31.24 -28.77
C LYS A 305 3.66 -32.69 -28.48
#